data_AF-Q3TFU9-F1
#
_entry.id   AF-Q3TFU9-F1
#
_cell.length_a   1.000
_cell.length_b   1.000
_cell.length_c   1.000
_cell.angle_alpha   90.00
_cell.angle_beta   90.00
_cell.angle_gamma   90.00
#
_symmetry.space_group_name_H-M   'P 1'
#
loop_
_entity.id
_entity.type
_entity.pdbx_description
1 polymer ?
#
loop_
_entity_poly.entity_id
_entity_poly.type
_entity_poly.pdbx_seq_one_letter_code
_entity_poly.pdbx_strand_id
1 'polypeptide(L)'
;LVESTMPSESKFLFRKNYAKYEFFKNPVNFFPDQMVNWCQQSNGGQAQLLQNFLNTSSCPEIQGFLQVKEVGRKSWKKLYVCLRRSGLYYSTKGTSKEPRHLQLLADLEESSIFYLIAGKKQYNAPNEHGMCIKPNKAKTEMKELRLLCAEDEQIRTCWMTAFRLLKYGMLLYQNYRIPQRKGLPPPFNAPMRSVSENSLVAMDFSGQIGRVIDNPAEAQSAALEEGHAWRKRSTRMNILSSQSPLHPSTLNAVIHRTQHWFHGRISREESHRIIKQQGLVDGLFLLRDSPKVIPKGVR
;
A
#
# COMPACT_ATOMS: atom_id res chain seq x y z
N LEU A 1 -13.04 -10.93 6.36
CA LEU A 1 -13.45 -11.29 4.98
C LEU A 1 -13.47 -10.02 4.14
N VAL A 2 -12.46 -9.79 3.29
CA VAL A 2 -12.50 -8.75 2.24
C VAL A 2 -12.96 -9.37 0.90
N GLU A 3 -12.89 -10.70 0.81
CA GLU A 3 -13.09 -11.50 -0.39
C GLU A 3 -14.54 -11.46 -0.93
N SER A 4 -15.54 -11.32 -0.06
CA SER A 4 -16.97 -11.31 -0.45
C SER A 4 -17.41 -10.07 -1.23
N THR A 5 -16.59 -9.02 -1.31
CA THR A 5 -16.92 -7.75 -1.99
C THR A 5 -16.07 -7.47 -3.23
N MET A 6 -15.20 -8.40 -3.62
CA MET A 6 -14.26 -8.21 -4.71
C MET A 6 -14.76 -8.87 -6.01
N PRO A 7 -14.82 -8.17 -7.15
CA PRO A 7 -15.11 -8.79 -8.44
C PRO A 7 -14.02 -9.80 -8.82
N SER A 8 -14.36 -10.77 -9.69
CA SER A 8 -13.54 -11.94 -10.04
C SER A 8 -12.12 -11.64 -10.53
N GLU A 9 -11.89 -10.49 -11.16
CA GLU A 9 -10.57 -10.08 -11.66
C GLU A 9 -9.68 -9.40 -10.60
N SER A 10 -10.22 -9.15 -9.41
CA SER A 10 -9.48 -8.51 -8.33
C SER A 10 -8.36 -9.40 -7.80
N LYS A 11 -7.22 -8.81 -7.47
CA LYS A 11 -6.05 -9.53 -6.96
C LYS A 11 -5.60 -8.92 -5.64
N PHE A 12 -5.24 -9.78 -4.70
CA PHE A 12 -4.47 -9.37 -3.53
C PHE A 12 -3.00 -9.28 -3.91
N LEU A 13 -2.36 -8.16 -3.57
CA LEU A 13 -0.94 -7.92 -3.83
C LEU A 13 -0.19 -7.85 -2.51
N PHE A 14 0.82 -8.71 -2.34
CA PHE A 14 1.74 -8.63 -1.23
C PHE A 14 2.99 -7.85 -1.66
N ARG A 15 3.17 -6.65 -1.08
CA ARG A 15 4.32 -5.79 -1.37
C ARG A 15 4.70 -4.94 -0.16
N LYS A 16 5.97 -4.52 -0.12
CA LYS A 16 6.44 -3.54 0.87
C LYS A 16 5.87 -2.15 0.56
N ASN A 17 5.45 -1.45 1.60
CA ASN A 17 5.03 -0.04 1.53
C ASN A 17 5.62 0.70 2.73
N TYR A 18 6.76 1.36 2.51
CA TYR A 18 7.51 2.08 3.54
C TYR A 18 6.85 3.39 3.97
N ALA A 19 6.02 3.98 3.10
CA ALA A 19 5.36 5.27 3.34
C ALA A 19 4.02 5.15 4.10
N LYS A 20 3.53 3.92 4.35
CA LYS A 20 2.17 3.68 4.89
C LYS A 20 1.86 4.36 6.23
N TYR A 21 2.89 4.68 7.01
CA TYR A 21 2.82 5.29 8.35
C TYR A 21 3.71 6.54 8.46
N GLU A 22 4.09 7.16 7.35
CA GLU A 22 5.05 8.27 7.37
C GLU A 22 4.57 9.47 8.19
N PHE A 23 3.27 9.76 8.17
CA PHE A 23 2.65 10.78 9.03
C PHE A 23 2.95 10.58 10.52
N PHE A 24 2.95 9.35 11.02
CA PHE A 24 3.22 9.11 12.45
C PHE A 24 4.68 9.29 12.84
N LYS A 25 5.61 9.24 11.88
CA LYS A 25 7.05 9.47 12.12
C LYS A 25 7.38 10.96 12.13
N ASN A 26 6.72 11.75 11.29
CA ASN A 26 6.97 13.18 11.15
C ASN A 26 5.67 13.95 10.91
N PRO A 27 4.79 14.08 11.91
CA PRO A 27 3.46 14.66 11.73
C PRO A 27 3.50 16.15 11.39
N VAL A 28 4.43 16.92 11.97
CA VAL A 28 4.48 18.40 11.85
C VAL A 28 4.74 18.84 10.41
N ASN A 29 5.66 18.18 9.71
CA ASN A 29 6.04 18.56 8.35
C ASN A 29 5.35 17.70 7.29
N PHE A 30 4.34 16.93 7.65
CA PHE A 30 3.69 16.01 6.73
C PHE A 30 2.75 16.73 5.75
N PHE A 31 1.95 17.66 6.27
CA PHE A 31 0.99 18.42 5.47
C PHE A 31 1.54 19.81 5.14
N PRO A 32 1.32 20.34 3.93
CA PRO A 32 1.57 21.75 3.63
C PRO A 32 0.73 22.67 4.53
N ASP A 33 1.28 23.82 4.92
CA ASP A 33 0.67 24.73 5.91
C ASP A 33 -0.78 25.13 5.59
N GLN A 34 -1.09 25.35 4.30
CA GLN A 34 -2.42 25.78 3.86
C GLN A 34 -3.41 24.61 3.69
N MET A 35 -2.95 23.36 3.79
CA MET A 35 -3.76 22.18 3.51
C MET A 35 -4.60 21.74 4.70
N VAL A 36 -4.21 22.05 5.93
CA VAL A 36 -4.94 21.63 7.13
C VAL A 36 -5.42 22.84 7.91
N ASN A 37 -6.74 23.00 8.00
CA ASN A 37 -7.37 23.97 8.88
C ASN A 37 -7.87 23.27 10.14
N TRP A 38 -7.53 23.86 11.28
CA TRP A 38 -8.05 23.45 12.58
C TRP A 38 -9.25 24.31 12.91
N CYS A 39 -10.41 23.69 13.20
CA CYS A 39 -11.58 24.42 13.66
C CYS A 39 -11.33 25.13 15.01
N GLN A 40 -10.31 24.72 15.75
CA GLN A 40 -9.81 25.33 16.98
C GLN A 40 -8.30 25.60 16.81
N GLN A 41 -7.84 26.83 17.02
CA GLN A 41 -6.41 27.17 16.89
C GLN A 41 -5.57 26.24 17.77
N SER A 42 -4.57 25.58 17.18
CA SER A 42 -3.63 24.74 17.91
C SER A 42 -2.25 25.41 17.94
N ASN A 43 -1.88 26.02 19.07
CA ASN A 43 -0.51 26.47 19.35
C ASN A 43 0.40 25.29 19.77
N GLY A 44 0.18 24.12 19.20
CA GLY A 44 0.62 22.83 19.75
C GLY A 44 1.73 22.13 18.97
N GLY A 45 2.70 21.56 19.68
CA GLY A 45 3.74 20.70 19.09
C GLY A 45 3.22 19.37 18.55
N GLN A 46 4.15 18.47 18.17
CA GLN A 46 3.88 17.17 17.50
C GLN A 46 2.74 16.35 18.15
N ALA A 47 2.73 16.27 19.49
CA ALA A 47 1.76 15.46 20.22
C ALA A 47 0.34 16.01 20.10
N GLN A 48 0.16 17.33 20.10
CA GLN A 48 -1.15 17.96 19.98
C GLN A 48 -1.70 17.81 18.56
N LEU A 49 -0.85 17.92 17.55
CA LEU A 49 -1.22 17.65 16.16
C LEU A 49 -1.73 16.22 15.97
N LEU A 50 -1.01 15.24 16.53
CA LEU A 50 -1.43 13.85 16.47
C LEU A 50 -2.74 13.63 17.23
N GLN A 51 -2.89 14.20 18.43
CA GLN A 51 -4.14 14.14 19.19
C GLN A 51 -5.32 14.73 18.40
N ASN A 52 -5.12 15.84 17.69
CA ASN A 52 -6.18 16.44 16.89
C ASN A 52 -6.61 15.56 15.71
N PHE A 53 -5.74 14.73 15.13
CA PHE A 53 -6.18 13.77 14.10
C PHE A 53 -6.83 12.51 14.69
N LEU A 54 -6.37 12.07 15.86
CA LEU A 54 -6.81 10.81 16.48
C LEU A 54 -8.05 10.95 17.35
N ASN A 55 -8.29 12.10 17.95
CA ASN A 55 -9.46 12.36 18.79
C ASN A 55 -10.71 12.44 17.90
N THR A 56 -11.71 11.59 18.10
CA THR A 56 -12.95 11.62 17.30
C THR A 56 -13.78 12.89 17.51
N SER A 57 -13.62 13.58 18.64
CA SER A 57 -14.33 14.82 18.94
C SER A 57 -13.71 16.06 18.30
N SER A 58 -12.50 15.96 17.74
CA SER A 58 -11.89 17.04 16.96
C SER A 58 -12.45 17.06 15.54
N CYS A 59 -12.40 18.21 14.88
CA CYS A 59 -12.83 18.38 13.50
C CYS A 59 -11.68 18.94 12.63
N PRO A 60 -10.62 18.15 12.36
CA PRO A 60 -9.63 18.54 11.37
C PRO A 60 -10.29 18.68 10.00
N GLU A 61 -10.03 19.79 9.33
CA GLU A 61 -10.47 20.03 7.96
C GLU A 61 -9.26 20.05 7.04
N ILE A 62 -9.31 19.22 5.99
CA ILE A 62 -8.25 19.16 4.99
C ILE A 62 -8.79 19.78 3.72
N GLN A 63 -8.05 20.70 3.13
CA GLN A 63 -8.53 21.54 2.04
C GLN A 63 -7.49 21.72 0.94
N GLY A 64 -7.96 22.03 -0.26
CA GLY A 64 -7.08 22.37 -1.37
C GLY A 64 -7.75 22.14 -2.71
N PHE A 65 -7.05 22.50 -3.78
CA PHE A 65 -7.54 22.25 -5.13
C PHE A 65 -7.25 20.81 -5.57
N LEU A 66 -8.25 20.18 -6.16
CA LEU A 66 -8.11 18.91 -6.88
C LEU A 66 -8.80 19.02 -8.24
N GLN A 67 -8.28 18.29 -9.23
CA GLN A 67 -8.99 18.07 -10.47
C GLN A 67 -9.97 16.92 -10.25
N VAL A 68 -11.26 17.17 -10.40
CA VAL A 68 -12.34 16.19 -10.19
C VAL A 68 -12.89 15.80 -11.55
N LYS A 69 -13.02 14.50 -11.81
CA LYS A 69 -13.66 14.03 -13.04
C LYS A 69 -15.16 14.27 -12.98
N GLU A 70 -15.71 14.85 -14.05
CA GLU A 70 -17.15 15.01 -14.17
C GLU A 70 -17.82 13.66 -14.44
N VAL A 71 -18.90 13.36 -13.72
CA VAL A 71 -19.64 12.10 -13.85
C VAL A 71 -20.22 11.99 -15.26
N GLY A 72 -19.96 10.85 -15.93
CA GLY A 72 -20.43 10.59 -17.29
C GLY A 72 -19.66 11.33 -18.39
N ARG A 73 -18.65 12.15 -18.06
CA ARG A 73 -17.87 12.92 -19.04
C ARG A 73 -16.39 12.54 -19.01
N LYS A 74 -15.68 12.87 -20.10
CA LYS A 74 -14.21 12.73 -20.18
C LYS A 74 -13.45 13.92 -19.61
N SER A 75 -14.15 15.02 -19.32
CA SER A 75 -13.61 16.27 -18.77
C SER A 75 -13.29 16.18 -17.27
N TRP A 76 -12.36 17.03 -16.86
CA TRP A 76 -11.94 17.22 -15.48
C TRP A 76 -12.06 18.70 -15.14
N LYS A 77 -12.45 18.98 -13.90
CA LYS A 77 -12.65 20.35 -13.41
C LYS A 77 -11.82 20.59 -12.15
N LYS A 78 -11.08 21.69 -12.13
CA LYS A 78 -10.37 22.14 -10.92
C LYS A 78 -11.41 22.67 -9.94
N LEU A 79 -11.53 22.00 -8.79
CA LEU A 79 -12.46 22.36 -7.73
C LEU A 79 -11.70 22.57 -6.42
N TYR A 80 -12.17 23.50 -5.61
CA TYR A 80 -11.72 23.62 -4.22
C TYR A 80 -12.45 22.58 -3.39
N VAL A 81 -11.71 21.66 -2.79
CA VAL A 81 -12.21 20.48 -2.08
C VAL A 81 -11.91 20.64 -0.60
N CYS A 82 -12.84 20.19 0.25
CA CYS A 82 -12.63 20.07 1.69
C CYS A 82 -13.07 18.69 2.20
N LEU A 83 -12.22 18.04 2.98
CA LEU A 83 -12.49 16.77 3.66
C LEU A 83 -12.79 17.05 5.13
N ARG A 84 -13.93 16.54 5.56
CA ARG A 84 -14.40 16.54 6.95
C ARG A 84 -14.73 15.11 7.35
N ARG A 85 -15.03 14.88 8.63
CA ARG A 85 -15.47 13.56 9.13
C ARG A 85 -16.73 13.05 8.42
N SER A 86 -17.65 13.95 8.10
CA SER A 86 -18.91 13.63 7.42
C SER A 86 -18.73 13.31 5.93
N GLY A 87 -17.56 13.58 5.34
CA GLY A 87 -17.34 13.32 3.92
C GLY A 87 -16.40 14.30 3.23
N LEU A 88 -16.22 14.05 1.94
CA LEU A 88 -15.48 14.91 1.03
C LEU A 88 -16.47 15.81 0.29
N TYR A 89 -16.23 17.12 0.30
CA TYR A 89 -17.06 18.13 -0.32
C TYR A 89 -16.26 18.97 -1.31
N TYR A 90 -16.92 19.59 -2.27
CA TYR A 90 -16.34 20.66 -3.08
C TYR A 90 -17.15 21.95 -2.99
N SER A 91 -16.48 23.08 -3.17
CA SER A 91 -17.11 24.40 -3.23
C SER A 91 -17.69 24.67 -4.62
N THR A 92 -18.93 25.17 -4.65
CA THR A 92 -19.58 25.70 -5.85
C THR A 92 -19.29 27.18 -6.08
N LYS A 93 -18.64 27.86 -5.11
CA LYS A 93 -18.32 29.29 -5.17
C LYS A 93 -16.88 29.54 -4.71
N GLY A 94 -15.95 29.51 -5.66
CA GLY A 94 -14.53 29.76 -5.41
C GLY A 94 -13.96 28.82 -4.34
N THR A 95 -13.48 29.40 -3.24
CA THR A 95 -12.97 28.67 -2.07
C THR A 95 -13.91 28.76 -0.86
N SER A 96 -15.16 29.24 -1.06
CA SER A 96 -16.12 29.40 0.03
C SER A 96 -16.48 28.05 0.65
N LYS A 97 -16.54 28.03 1.98
CA LYS A 97 -16.90 26.87 2.80
C LYS A 97 -18.21 27.05 3.55
N GLU A 98 -19.00 28.05 3.19
CA GLU A 98 -20.35 28.19 3.70
C GLU A 98 -21.15 26.94 3.32
N PRO A 99 -21.98 26.38 4.22
CA PRO A 99 -22.73 25.16 3.95
C PRO A 99 -23.52 25.19 2.63
N ARG A 100 -24.09 26.36 2.27
CA ARG A 100 -24.85 26.56 1.02
C ARG A 100 -24.00 26.43 -0.26
N HIS A 101 -22.68 26.63 -0.16
CA HIS A 101 -21.75 26.51 -1.27
C HIS A 101 -21.05 25.14 -1.31
N LEU A 102 -21.29 24.25 -0.35
CA LEU A 102 -20.64 22.95 -0.29
C LEU A 102 -21.54 21.86 -0.86
N GLN A 103 -21.01 21.10 -1.82
CA GLN A 103 -21.67 19.91 -2.36
C GLN A 103 -20.91 18.66 -1.97
N LEU A 104 -21.63 17.65 -1.46
CA LEU A 104 -21.07 16.38 -1.06
C LEU A 104 -20.63 15.59 -2.30
N LEU A 105 -19.39 15.13 -2.30
CA LEU A 105 -18.80 14.32 -3.35
C LEU A 105 -18.80 12.83 -2.98
N ALA A 106 -18.43 12.51 -1.74
CA ALA A 106 -18.43 11.15 -1.20
C ALA A 106 -18.55 11.15 0.33
N ASP A 107 -19.31 10.19 0.85
CA ASP A 107 -19.37 9.87 2.28
C ASP A 107 -18.09 9.15 2.73
N LEU A 108 -17.53 9.53 3.88
CA LEU A 108 -16.26 8.98 4.37
C LEU A 108 -16.39 7.55 4.92
N GLU A 109 -17.47 7.28 5.67
CA GLU A 109 -17.69 5.99 6.34
C GLU A 109 -18.00 4.92 5.30
N GLU A 110 -18.88 5.28 4.37
CA GLU A 110 -19.40 4.39 3.33
C GLU A 110 -18.50 4.31 2.09
N SER A 111 -17.32 4.94 2.08
CA SER A 111 -16.41 4.89 0.93
C SER A 111 -14.96 4.58 1.29
N SER A 112 -14.26 3.91 0.37
CA SER A 112 -12.84 3.59 0.49
C SER A 112 -12.04 4.34 -0.57
N ILE A 113 -10.84 4.80 -0.19
CA ILE A 113 -9.94 5.53 -1.07
C ILE A 113 -8.86 4.61 -1.66
N PHE A 114 -8.56 4.78 -2.94
CA PHE A 114 -7.63 3.97 -3.71
C PHE A 114 -6.70 4.85 -4.55
N TYR A 115 -5.49 4.36 -4.81
CA TYR A 115 -4.65 4.92 -5.85
C TYR A 115 -5.26 4.60 -7.23
N LEU A 116 -5.30 5.60 -8.11
CA LEU A 116 -5.74 5.38 -9.48
C LEU A 116 -4.56 4.94 -10.34
N ILE A 117 -4.58 3.68 -10.78
CA ILE A 117 -3.58 3.14 -11.68
C ILE A 117 -4.03 3.41 -13.13
N ALA A 118 -3.09 3.73 -14.02
CA ALA A 118 -3.35 4.01 -15.45
C ALA A 118 -4.40 5.11 -15.71
N GLY A 119 -4.49 6.11 -14.82
CA GLY A 119 -5.51 7.16 -14.86
C GLY A 119 -5.55 7.94 -16.18
N LYS A 120 -4.38 8.26 -16.75
CA LYS A 120 -4.31 8.94 -18.06
C LYS A 120 -4.95 8.11 -19.17
N LYS A 121 -4.54 6.85 -19.29
CA LYS A 121 -4.99 5.95 -20.37
C LYS A 121 -6.48 5.62 -20.27
N GLN A 122 -6.97 5.34 -19.07
CA GLN A 122 -8.34 4.85 -18.89
C GLN A 122 -9.38 5.99 -18.74
N TYR A 123 -8.99 7.10 -18.11
CA TYR A 123 -9.94 8.14 -17.70
C TYR A 123 -9.58 9.55 -18.21
N ASN A 124 -8.57 9.66 -19.07
CA ASN A 124 -8.05 10.92 -19.57
C ASN A 124 -7.64 11.86 -18.43
N ALA A 125 -7.05 11.31 -17.36
CA ALA A 125 -6.62 12.09 -16.20
C ALA A 125 -5.58 13.15 -16.58
N PRO A 126 -5.58 14.33 -15.95
CA PRO A 126 -4.61 15.39 -16.26
C PRO A 126 -3.15 14.96 -16.03
N ASN A 127 -2.88 14.14 -15.02
CA ASN A 127 -1.55 13.63 -14.71
C ASN A 127 -1.63 12.20 -14.09
N GLU A 128 -0.49 11.67 -13.62
CA GLU A 128 -0.38 10.32 -13.04
C GLU A 128 -0.79 10.26 -11.55
N HIS A 129 -0.99 11.41 -10.90
CA HIS A 129 -1.26 11.54 -9.47
C HIS A 129 -2.75 11.41 -9.17
N GLY A 130 -3.39 10.42 -9.80
CA GLY A 130 -4.80 10.11 -9.62
C GLY A 130 -5.09 9.31 -8.35
N MET A 131 -6.28 9.54 -7.79
CA MET A 131 -6.90 8.77 -6.72
C MET A 131 -8.38 8.54 -7.03
N CYS A 132 -8.98 7.54 -6.39
CA CYS A 132 -10.36 7.14 -6.59
C CYS A 132 -11.03 6.89 -5.25
N ILE A 133 -12.24 7.41 -5.08
CA ILE A 133 -13.11 7.05 -3.96
C ILE A 133 -14.21 6.13 -4.50
N LYS A 134 -14.29 4.93 -3.94
CA LYS A 134 -15.26 3.90 -4.28
C LYS A 134 -16.18 3.67 -3.07
N PRO A 135 -17.51 3.79 -3.23
CA PRO A 135 -18.44 3.39 -2.17
C PRO A 135 -18.31 1.89 -1.84
N ASN A 136 -18.35 1.52 -0.57
CA ASN A 136 -18.14 0.14 -0.12
C ASN A 136 -19.22 -0.82 -0.66
N LYS A 137 -20.46 -0.32 -0.78
CA LYS A 137 -21.63 -1.06 -1.27
C LYS A 137 -21.78 -1.02 -2.80
N ALA A 138 -20.94 -0.24 -3.50
CA ALA A 138 -20.97 -0.16 -4.95
C ALA A 138 -20.62 -1.52 -5.56
N LYS A 139 -21.55 -2.08 -6.33
CA LYS A 139 -21.22 -3.09 -7.34
C LYS A 139 -20.26 -2.44 -8.35
N THR A 140 -19.46 -3.23 -9.06
CA THR A 140 -18.31 -2.84 -9.92
C THR A 140 -18.62 -1.86 -11.07
N GLU A 141 -19.67 -1.05 -10.99
CA GLU A 141 -19.99 -0.05 -11.98
C GLU A 141 -19.04 1.16 -11.87
N MET A 142 -18.33 1.41 -12.96
CA MET A 142 -17.40 2.54 -13.07
C MET A 142 -18.08 3.92 -12.90
N LYS A 143 -19.42 3.98 -13.01
CA LYS A 143 -20.22 5.21 -12.93
C LYS A 143 -20.30 5.79 -11.52
N GLU A 144 -20.15 4.96 -10.49
CA GLU A 144 -20.21 5.40 -9.09
C GLU A 144 -18.84 5.83 -8.55
N LEU A 145 -17.77 5.59 -9.31
CA LEU A 145 -16.42 5.98 -8.91
C LEU A 145 -16.26 7.49 -8.93
N ARG A 146 -15.68 8.02 -7.86
CA ARG A 146 -15.32 9.42 -7.74
C ARG A 146 -13.82 9.56 -7.99
N LEU A 147 -13.48 10.02 -9.19
CA LEU A 147 -12.10 10.13 -9.64
C LEU A 147 -11.56 11.55 -9.39
N LEU A 148 -10.41 11.62 -8.75
CA LEU A 148 -9.72 12.85 -8.35
C LEU A 148 -8.28 12.78 -8.85
N CYS A 149 -7.68 13.93 -9.15
CA CYS A 149 -6.29 14.04 -9.56
C CYS A 149 -5.63 15.20 -8.83
N ALA A 150 -4.56 14.90 -8.10
CA ALA A 150 -3.74 15.89 -7.43
C ALA A 150 -2.78 16.57 -8.41
N GLU A 151 -2.19 17.69 -8.01
CA GLU A 151 -1.18 18.39 -8.81
C GLU A 151 0.12 17.58 -8.88
N ASP A 152 0.56 17.04 -7.75
CA ASP A 152 1.78 16.25 -7.61
C ASP A 152 1.59 15.04 -6.65
N GLU A 153 2.67 14.28 -6.49
CA GLU A 153 2.71 13.08 -5.64
C GLU A 153 2.58 13.39 -4.15
N GLN A 154 3.12 14.52 -3.71
CA GLN A 154 3.10 14.93 -2.31
C GLN A 154 1.67 15.26 -1.89
N ILE A 155 0.97 16.07 -2.67
CA ILE A 155 -0.45 16.40 -2.46
C ILE A 155 -1.31 15.15 -2.54
N ARG A 156 -1.06 14.24 -3.50
CA ARG A 156 -1.74 12.93 -3.55
C ARG A 156 -1.57 12.16 -2.25
N THR A 157 -0.33 12.05 -1.77
CA THR A 157 -0.01 11.32 -0.54
C THR A 157 -0.66 11.96 0.69
N CYS A 158 -0.72 13.29 0.75
CA CYS A 158 -1.39 14.03 1.80
C CYS A 158 -2.90 13.72 1.83
N TRP A 159 -3.59 13.83 0.70
CA TRP A 159 -5.03 13.51 0.62
C TRP A 159 -5.33 12.05 0.97
N MET A 160 -4.54 11.11 0.44
CA MET A 160 -4.67 9.68 0.75
C MET A 160 -4.51 9.42 2.25
N THR A 161 -3.55 10.09 2.89
CA THR A 161 -3.26 9.93 4.32
C THR A 161 -4.31 10.61 5.19
N ALA A 162 -4.74 11.82 4.84
CA ALA A 162 -5.82 12.54 5.52
C ALA A 162 -7.11 11.72 5.52
N PHE A 163 -7.51 11.17 4.37
CA PHE A 163 -8.69 10.29 4.28
C PHE A 163 -8.57 9.08 5.20
N ARG A 164 -7.41 8.41 5.21
CA ARG A 164 -7.17 7.25 6.10
C ARG A 164 -7.17 7.64 7.58
N LEU A 165 -6.60 8.79 7.94
CA LEU A 165 -6.59 9.29 9.31
C LEU A 165 -7.99 9.61 9.79
N LEU A 166 -8.81 10.31 8.99
CA LEU A 166 -10.18 10.63 9.38
C LEU A 166 -11.06 9.38 9.43
N LYS A 167 -10.86 8.42 8.52
CA LYS A 167 -11.66 7.18 8.46
C LYS A 167 -11.32 6.19 9.59
N TYR A 168 -10.03 6.00 9.88
CA TYR A 168 -9.58 4.93 10.79
C TYR A 168 -9.05 5.45 12.13
N GLY A 169 -8.63 6.71 12.21
CA GLY A 169 -8.20 7.39 13.44
C GLY A 169 -7.26 6.53 14.30
N MET A 170 -7.69 6.30 15.55
CA MET A 170 -6.93 5.57 16.56
C MET A 170 -6.55 4.15 16.14
N LEU A 171 -7.39 3.46 15.36
CA LEU A 171 -7.08 2.11 14.87
C LEU A 171 -5.81 2.13 14.00
N LEU A 172 -5.64 3.16 13.17
CA LEU A 172 -4.47 3.30 12.32
C LEU A 172 -3.20 3.57 13.14
N TYR A 173 -3.32 4.35 14.21
CA TYR A 173 -2.22 4.61 15.15
C TYR A 173 -1.82 3.37 15.96
N GLN A 174 -2.80 2.60 16.45
CA GLN A 174 -2.54 1.32 17.12
C GLN A 174 -1.78 0.36 16.19
N ASN A 175 -2.20 0.25 14.93
CA ASN A 175 -1.51 -0.57 13.93
C ASN A 175 -0.07 -0.14 13.66
N TYR A 176 0.22 1.16 13.76
CA TYR A 176 1.59 1.69 13.68
C TYR A 176 2.44 1.30 14.91
N ARG A 177 1.84 1.26 16.10
CA ARG A 177 2.54 0.93 17.36
C ARG A 177 2.83 -0.55 17.56
N ILE A 178 2.09 -1.48 16.92
CA ILE A 178 2.27 -2.93 17.11
C ILE A 178 3.72 -3.38 16.86
N PRO A 179 4.37 -3.04 15.72
CA PRO A 179 5.77 -3.41 15.50
C PRO A 179 6.74 -2.73 16.48
N GLN A 180 6.43 -1.51 16.94
CA GLN A 180 7.26 -0.75 17.90
C GLN A 180 7.22 -1.36 19.30
N ARG A 181 6.15 -2.10 19.63
CA ARG A 181 6.00 -2.81 20.90
C ARG A 181 6.79 -4.12 20.96
N LYS A 182 7.41 -4.60 19.87
CA LYS A 182 8.24 -5.82 19.90
C LYS A 182 9.48 -5.71 20.81
N GLY A 183 9.73 -4.57 21.47
CA GLY A 183 10.68 -4.45 22.59
C GLY A 183 10.11 -4.78 23.98
N LEU A 184 8.81 -5.06 24.13
CA LEU A 184 8.15 -5.41 25.39
C LEU A 184 7.09 -6.51 25.16
N PRO A 185 7.13 -7.65 25.87
CA PRO A 185 6.20 -8.75 25.62
C PRO A 185 4.76 -8.35 25.99
N PRO A 186 3.75 -8.64 25.15
CA PRO A 186 2.35 -8.42 25.50
C PRO A 186 1.87 -9.53 26.44
N PRO A 187 1.06 -9.21 27.47
CA PRO A 187 0.23 -10.22 28.12
C PRO A 187 -1.01 -10.38 27.24
N PHE A 188 -1.14 -11.44 26.46
CA PHE A 188 -2.42 -12.10 26.14
C PHE A 188 -2.22 -13.21 25.12
N ASN A 189 -2.63 -14.42 25.53
CA ASN A 189 -2.60 -15.66 24.77
C ASN A 189 -3.62 -15.64 23.63
N ALA A 190 -3.16 -15.75 22.39
CA ALA A 190 -3.97 -16.24 21.27
C ALA A 190 -3.24 -17.45 20.66
N PRO A 191 -3.93 -18.55 20.30
CA PRO A 191 -3.28 -19.73 19.76
C PRO A 191 -2.88 -19.46 18.30
N MET A 192 -1.68 -18.92 18.12
CA MET A 192 -1.02 -18.90 16.82
C MET A 192 -0.63 -20.34 16.45
N ARG A 193 -1.01 -20.78 15.24
CA ARG A 193 -0.35 -21.93 14.60
C ARG A 193 1.14 -21.66 14.63
N SER A 194 1.87 -22.55 15.31
CA SER A 194 3.31 -22.53 15.49
C SER A 194 4.03 -22.38 14.15
N VAL A 195 4.42 -21.14 13.83
CA VAL A 195 5.56 -20.86 12.96
C VAL A 195 6.49 -20.08 13.87
N SER A 196 7.50 -20.75 14.44
CA SER A 196 8.43 -20.09 15.35
C SER A 196 9.03 -18.86 14.69
N GLU A 197 9.21 -17.77 15.43
CA GLU A 197 9.81 -16.52 14.95
C GLU A 197 11.19 -16.73 14.29
N ASN A 198 11.85 -17.86 14.57
CA ASN A 198 13.09 -18.32 13.95
C ASN A 198 12.98 -18.78 12.48
N SER A 199 11.79 -18.79 11.86
CA SER A 199 11.61 -19.29 10.49
C SER A 199 11.65 -18.20 9.40
N LEU A 200 11.77 -16.93 9.78
CA LEU A 200 11.86 -15.81 8.83
C LEU A 200 13.30 -15.30 8.77
N VAL A 201 13.89 -15.30 7.58
CA VAL A 201 15.25 -14.79 7.35
C VAL A 201 15.25 -13.76 6.23
N ALA A 202 16.05 -12.71 6.36
CA ALA A 202 16.25 -11.75 5.29
C ALA A 202 17.13 -12.38 4.20
N MET A 203 16.80 -12.15 2.93
CA MET A 203 17.51 -12.70 1.78
C MET A 203 18.08 -11.55 0.94
N ASP A 204 19.33 -11.70 0.51
CA ASP A 204 20.01 -10.80 -0.43
C ASP A 204 20.10 -11.47 -1.80
N PHE A 205 19.65 -10.78 -2.85
CA PHE A 205 19.69 -11.25 -4.25
C PHE A 205 20.63 -10.40 -5.13
N SER A 206 21.45 -9.52 -4.55
CA SER A 206 22.35 -8.63 -5.30
C SER A 206 23.52 -9.35 -5.97
N GLY A 207 23.89 -10.54 -5.48
CA GLY A 207 24.94 -11.39 -6.05
C GLY A 207 24.42 -12.40 -7.07
N GLN A 208 25.33 -13.19 -7.65
CA GLN A 208 24.98 -14.29 -8.57
C GLN A 208 24.18 -15.43 -7.90
N ILE A 209 24.22 -15.51 -6.57
CA ILE A 209 23.51 -16.50 -5.76
C ILE A 209 22.86 -15.75 -4.61
N GLY A 210 21.56 -15.95 -4.41
CA GLY A 210 20.89 -15.32 -3.27
C GLY A 210 21.45 -15.85 -1.94
N ARG A 211 21.79 -15.00 -0.98
CA ARG A 211 22.29 -15.44 0.33
C ARG A 211 21.31 -15.08 1.44
N VAL A 212 21.33 -15.85 2.51
CA VAL A 212 20.64 -15.49 3.75
C VAL A 212 21.48 -14.41 4.44
N ILE A 213 20.84 -13.33 4.87
CA ILE A 213 21.47 -12.29 5.69
C ILE A 213 21.33 -12.73 7.15
N ASP A 214 22.41 -13.28 7.69
CA ASP A 214 22.43 -13.77 9.08
C ASP A 214 22.66 -12.64 10.09
N ASN A 215 23.33 -11.56 9.68
CA ASN A 215 23.63 -10.41 10.55
C ASN A 215 22.39 -9.49 10.69
N PRO A 216 21.81 -9.32 11.89
CA PRO A 216 20.64 -8.48 12.09
C PRO A 216 20.86 -7.00 11.72
N ALA A 217 22.06 -6.47 11.95
CA ALA A 217 22.38 -5.08 11.62
C ALA A 217 22.42 -4.87 10.10
N GLU A 218 22.95 -5.84 9.36
CA GLU A 218 22.94 -5.85 7.90
C GLU A 218 21.51 -5.93 7.34
N ALA A 219 20.68 -6.81 7.92
CA ALA A 219 19.27 -6.93 7.53
C ALA A 219 18.49 -5.62 7.76
N GLN A 220 18.75 -4.92 8.89
CA GLN A 220 18.17 -3.61 9.17
C GLN A 220 18.67 -2.54 8.20
N SER A 221 19.97 -2.50 7.90
CA SER A 221 20.56 -1.57 6.95
C SER A 221 19.98 -1.75 5.55
N ALA A 222 19.88 -3.00 5.07
CA ALA A 222 19.27 -3.32 3.79
C ALA A 222 17.79 -2.90 3.72
N ALA A 223 17.04 -3.08 4.80
CA ALA A 223 15.65 -2.63 4.89
C ALA A 223 15.52 -1.09 4.87
N LEU A 224 16.44 -0.38 5.55
CA LEU A 224 16.48 1.09 5.54
C LEU A 224 16.85 1.62 4.14
N GLU A 225 17.91 1.09 3.54
CA GLU A 225 18.36 1.46 2.20
C GLU A 225 17.27 1.23 1.15
N GLU A 226 16.60 0.08 1.18
CA GLU A 226 15.46 -0.20 0.31
C GLU A 226 14.32 0.82 0.53
N GLY A 227 14.07 1.21 1.78
CA GLY A 227 13.09 2.26 2.11
C GLY A 227 13.47 3.65 1.60
N HIS A 228 14.74 4.02 1.62
CA HIS A 228 15.26 5.26 1.01
C HIS A 228 15.19 5.21 -0.52
N ALA A 229 15.60 4.10 -1.13
CA ALA A 229 15.53 3.88 -2.57
C ALA A 229 14.08 3.85 -3.08
N TRP A 230 13.13 3.33 -2.29
CA TRP A 230 11.71 3.38 -2.59
C TRP A 230 11.20 4.82 -2.66
N ARG A 231 11.57 5.65 -1.68
CA ARG A 231 11.24 7.09 -1.67
C ARG A 231 11.77 7.81 -2.90
N LYS A 232 12.98 7.49 -3.36
CA LYS A 232 13.57 8.08 -4.59
C LYS A 232 12.91 7.55 -5.88
N ARG A 233 12.56 6.25 -5.95
CA ARG A 233 11.98 5.59 -7.14
C ARG A 233 10.49 5.84 -7.37
N SER A 234 9.75 6.30 -6.36
CA SER A 234 8.31 6.58 -6.50
C SER A 234 7.98 7.65 -7.55
N THR A 235 8.98 8.37 -8.06
CA THR A 235 8.86 9.34 -9.17
C THR A 235 8.86 8.72 -10.57
N ARG A 236 9.20 7.43 -10.75
CA ARG A 236 9.42 6.81 -12.08
C ARG A 236 8.68 5.48 -12.35
N MET A 237 7.94 4.94 -11.39
CA MET A 237 7.33 3.60 -11.54
C MET A 237 5.95 3.67 -12.20
N ASN A 238 5.92 3.86 -13.52
CA ASN A 238 4.71 3.70 -14.33
C ASN A 238 4.93 2.94 -15.65
N ILE A 239 6.02 2.19 -15.77
CA ILE A 239 6.29 1.39 -16.97
C ILE A 239 6.84 0.03 -16.54
N LEU A 240 5.95 -0.96 -16.43
CA LEU A 240 6.26 -2.35 -16.77
C LEU A 240 4.96 -3.14 -16.88
N SER A 241 4.48 -3.17 -18.12
CA SER A 241 3.49 -4.10 -18.64
C SER A 241 4.06 -5.52 -18.51
N SER A 242 3.47 -6.34 -17.66
CA SER A 242 3.72 -7.78 -17.64
C SER A 242 2.66 -8.45 -18.52
N GLN A 243 3.01 -8.73 -19.77
CA GLN A 243 2.32 -9.75 -20.55
C GLN A 243 2.67 -11.12 -19.96
N SER A 244 1.67 -11.94 -19.66
CA SER A 244 1.86 -13.39 -19.53
C SER A 244 0.56 -14.10 -19.93
N PRO A 245 0.64 -15.15 -20.77
CA PRO A 245 -0.54 -15.90 -21.21
C PRO A 245 -1.10 -16.78 -20.10
N LEU A 246 -2.42 -16.94 -20.15
CA LEU A 246 -3.25 -17.79 -19.29
C LEU A 246 -2.92 -19.29 -19.46
N HIS A 247 -3.09 -20.08 -18.40
CA HIS A 247 -4.13 -21.12 -18.25
C HIS A 247 -4.00 -21.86 -16.89
N PRO A 248 -5.11 -22.07 -16.13
CA PRO A 248 -5.14 -22.99 -14.99
C PRO A 248 -5.80 -24.32 -15.36
N SER A 249 -5.30 -25.45 -14.83
CA SER A 249 -6.04 -26.72 -14.77
C SER A 249 -5.83 -27.41 -13.42
N THR A 250 -6.92 -27.95 -12.88
CA THR A 250 -7.12 -28.32 -11.47
C THR A 250 -6.94 -29.83 -11.19
N LEU A 251 -6.01 -30.48 -11.87
CA LEU A 251 -5.71 -31.89 -11.63
C LEU A 251 -4.20 -32.08 -11.57
N ASN A 252 -3.76 -32.89 -10.60
CA ASN A 252 -2.45 -33.51 -10.45
C ASN A 252 -1.50 -32.97 -9.37
N ALA A 253 -1.75 -33.38 -8.13
CA ALA A 253 -0.77 -33.29 -7.03
C ALA A 253 0.50 -34.17 -7.22
N VAL A 254 0.65 -34.89 -8.36
CA VAL A 254 1.76 -35.85 -8.57
C VAL A 254 2.46 -35.71 -9.94
N ILE A 255 1.92 -34.98 -10.93
CA ILE A 255 2.51 -34.92 -12.28
C ILE A 255 3.94 -34.40 -12.29
N HIS A 256 4.27 -33.44 -11.42
CA HIS A 256 5.59 -32.81 -11.38
C HIS A 256 6.72 -33.83 -11.15
N ARG A 257 6.46 -34.95 -10.46
CA ARG A 257 7.50 -35.93 -10.10
C ARG A 257 8.08 -36.70 -11.28
N THR A 258 7.38 -36.72 -12.42
CA THR A 258 7.83 -37.41 -13.64
C THR A 258 8.32 -36.45 -14.71
N GLN A 259 8.36 -35.15 -14.43
CA GLN A 259 8.77 -34.15 -15.42
C GLN A 259 10.29 -33.97 -15.44
N HIS A 260 10.85 -33.76 -16.63
CA HIS A 260 12.29 -33.58 -16.84
C HIS A 260 12.88 -32.37 -16.11
N TRP A 261 12.04 -31.40 -15.71
CA TRP A 261 12.42 -30.21 -14.94
C TRP A 261 12.37 -30.42 -13.41
N PHE A 262 11.91 -31.59 -12.93
CA PHE A 262 11.84 -31.91 -11.50
C PHE A 262 12.99 -32.84 -11.11
N HIS A 263 13.82 -32.38 -10.19
CA HIS A 263 15.05 -33.10 -9.80
C HIS A 263 14.99 -33.68 -8.38
N GLY A 264 13.82 -33.67 -7.71
CA GLY A 264 13.68 -34.21 -6.36
C GLY A 264 14.62 -33.54 -5.35
N ARG A 265 15.29 -34.33 -4.50
CA ARG A 265 16.22 -33.82 -3.48
C ARG A 265 17.63 -33.63 -4.03
N ILE A 266 17.88 -32.47 -4.62
CA ILE A 266 19.24 -32.02 -4.97
C ILE A 266 19.69 -30.86 -4.07
N SER A 267 21.02 -30.76 -3.86
CA SER A 267 21.60 -29.65 -3.10
C SER A 267 21.41 -28.32 -3.83
N ARG A 268 21.61 -27.23 -3.10
CA ARG A 268 21.50 -25.90 -3.68
C ARG A 268 22.59 -25.68 -4.75
N GLU A 269 23.79 -26.14 -4.45
CA GLU A 269 24.98 -26.07 -5.28
C GLU A 269 24.76 -26.85 -6.58
N GLU A 270 24.18 -28.05 -6.47
CA GLU A 270 23.85 -28.89 -7.61
C GLU A 270 22.77 -28.27 -8.49
N SER A 271 21.72 -27.70 -7.89
CA SER A 271 20.68 -27.00 -8.65
C SER A 271 21.22 -25.82 -9.45
N HIS A 272 22.17 -25.07 -8.90
CA HIS A 272 22.82 -23.97 -9.59
C HIS A 272 23.73 -24.45 -10.73
N ARG A 273 24.43 -25.58 -10.55
CA ARG A 273 25.28 -26.17 -11.58
C ARG A 273 24.45 -26.58 -12.80
N ILE A 274 23.32 -27.24 -12.58
CA ILE A 274 22.41 -27.68 -13.65
C ILE A 274 21.88 -26.47 -14.45
N ILE A 275 21.42 -25.42 -13.76
CA ILE A 275 20.93 -24.18 -14.42
C ILE A 275 22.05 -23.52 -15.25
N LYS A 276 23.28 -23.47 -14.74
CA LYS A 276 24.42 -22.91 -15.48
C LYS A 276 24.77 -23.75 -16.72
N GLN A 277 24.71 -25.08 -16.62
CA GLN A 277 25.07 -25.99 -17.71
C GLN A 277 24.02 -26.00 -18.84
N GLN A 278 22.74 -25.80 -18.52
CA GLN A 278 21.65 -25.81 -19.51
C GLN A 278 21.44 -24.47 -20.22
N GLY A 279 22.19 -23.43 -19.84
CA GLY A 279 22.08 -22.08 -20.40
C GLY A 279 20.96 -21.28 -19.74
N LEU A 280 21.24 -20.01 -19.40
CA LEU A 280 20.29 -19.08 -18.76
C LEU A 280 19.27 -18.54 -19.77
N VAL A 281 18.49 -19.44 -20.38
CA VAL A 281 17.40 -19.07 -21.30
C VAL A 281 16.20 -18.60 -20.50
N ASP A 282 15.57 -17.52 -20.96
CA ASP A 282 14.40 -16.93 -20.30
C ASP A 282 13.26 -17.95 -20.22
N GLY A 283 12.77 -18.21 -19.01
CA GLY A 283 11.76 -19.24 -18.75
C GLY A 283 12.29 -20.63 -18.33
N LEU A 284 13.60 -20.83 -18.16
CA LEU A 284 14.13 -22.07 -17.57
C LEU A 284 13.90 -22.09 -16.05
N PHE A 285 13.14 -23.06 -15.56
CA PHE A 285 12.89 -23.29 -14.14
C PHE A 285 13.29 -24.71 -13.75
N LEU A 286 13.97 -24.83 -12.61
CA LEU A 286 14.28 -26.11 -11.96
C LEU A 286 13.47 -26.24 -10.68
N LEU A 287 12.76 -27.35 -10.54
CA LEU A 287 11.99 -27.64 -9.33
C LEU A 287 12.68 -28.73 -8.50
N ARG A 288 12.85 -28.48 -7.20
CA ARG A 288 13.47 -29.41 -6.24
C ARG A 288 12.72 -29.43 -4.92
N ASP A 289 12.81 -30.54 -4.22
CA ASP A 289 12.33 -30.64 -2.85
C ASP A 289 13.14 -29.74 -1.93
N SER A 290 12.47 -28.99 -1.05
CA SER A 290 13.13 -28.18 -0.03
C SER A 290 13.68 -29.06 1.09
N PRO A 291 15.00 -29.11 1.32
CA PRO A 291 15.53 -29.75 2.52
C PRO A 291 15.20 -28.88 3.72
N LYS A 292 14.40 -29.40 4.67
CA LYS A 292 14.30 -28.82 6.01
C LYS A 292 15.66 -28.98 6.68
N VAL A 293 16.47 -27.93 6.68
CA VAL A 293 17.68 -27.88 7.51
C VAL A 293 17.20 -27.63 8.94
N ILE A 294 17.21 -28.68 9.76
CA ILE A 294 17.09 -28.53 11.22
C ILE A 294 18.47 -28.02 11.68
N PRO A 295 18.58 -26.82 12.28
CA PRO A 295 19.83 -26.37 12.84
C PRO A 295 20.26 -27.38 13.89
N LYS A 296 21.43 -28.01 13.70
CA LYS A 296 22.03 -28.84 14.74
C LYS A 296 22.28 -27.93 15.94
N GLY A 297 21.59 -28.20 17.05
CA GLY A 297 21.86 -27.55 18.31
C GLY A 297 23.33 -27.73 18.66
N VAL A 298 24.01 -26.60 18.89
CA VAL A 298 25.32 -26.57 19.54
C VAL A 298 25.10 -27.13 20.95
N ARG A 299 25.76 -28.25 21.27
CA ARG A 299 25.87 -28.77 22.64
C ARG A 299 26.80 -27.88 23.45
#